data_AF-A0A950WM50-F1
#
_entry.id   AF-A0A950WM50-F1
#
_cell.length_a   1.000
_cell.length_b   1.000
_cell.length_c   1.000
_cell.angle_alpha   90.00
_cell.angle_beta   90.00
_cell.angle_gamma   90.00
#
_symmetry.space_group_name_H-M   'P 1'
#
loop_
_entity.id
_entity.type
_entity.pdbx_description
1 polymer ?
#
loop_
_entity_poly.entity_id
_entity_poly.type
_entity_poly.pdbx_seq_one_letter_code
_entity_poly.pdbx_strand_id
1 'polypeptide(L)'
;SKGLQVVRVLTRRGWMVLAADASHFYANMEEGRAFPILHNLEETLEGYATMRRLASAPEAIIPGHDPLVLARYPAAGPGLEGVVARLDADPREQ
;
A
#
# COMPACT_ATOMS: atom_id res chain seq x y z
N SER A 1 -2.01 15.33 5.44
CA SER A 1 -3.14 16.17 4.98
C SER A 1 -4.36 15.98 5.89
N LYS A 2 -5.39 16.83 5.80
CA LYS A 2 -6.72 16.59 6.40
C LYS A 2 -7.62 15.91 5.36
N GLY A 3 -8.19 14.75 5.68
CA GLY A 3 -9.17 14.08 4.82
C GLY A 3 -8.60 13.16 3.74
N LEU A 4 -7.54 12.40 4.05
CA LEU A 4 -7.04 11.37 3.14
C LEU A 4 -8.07 10.24 2.97
N GLN A 5 -8.09 9.66 1.77
CA GLN A 5 -8.93 8.52 1.42
C GLN A 5 -8.06 7.36 0.95
N VAL A 6 -8.53 6.16 1.21
CA VAL A 6 -7.95 4.91 0.71
C VAL A 6 -9.02 4.14 -0.05
N VAL A 7 -8.61 3.34 -1.03
CA VAL A 7 -9.53 2.53 -1.83
C VAL A 7 -9.25 1.07 -1.56
N ARG A 8 -10.30 0.26 -1.35
CA ARG A 8 -10.17 -1.19 -1.39
C ARG A 8 -10.73 -1.76 -2.69
N VAL A 9 -10.04 -2.75 -3.24
CA VAL A 9 -10.37 -3.40 -4.50
C VAL A 9 -10.44 -4.91 -4.26
N LEU A 10 -11.54 -5.54 -4.68
CA LEU A 10 -11.62 -7.00 -4.64
C LEU A 10 -10.81 -7.57 -5.80
N THR A 11 -9.84 -8.41 -5.49
CA THR A 11 -8.98 -9.08 -6.46
C THR A 11 -9.10 -10.60 -6.29
N ARG A 12 -8.48 -11.36 -7.20
CA ARG A 12 -8.32 -12.82 -7.04
C ARG A 12 -7.55 -13.24 -5.78
N ARG A 13 -6.78 -12.31 -5.17
CA ARG A 13 -6.02 -12.50 -3.93
C ARG A 13 -6.78 -12.02 -2.67
N GLY A 14 -8.04 -11.61 -2.82
CA GLY A 14 -8.85 -11.02 -1.75
C GLY A 14 -8.92 -9.49 -1.83
N TRP A 15 -9.33 -8.85 -0.74
CA TRP A 15 -9.41 -7.40 -0.61
C TRP A 15 -8.01 -6.80 -0.51
N MET A 16 -7.63 -6.05 -1.55
CA MET A 16 -6.43 -5.24 -1.58
C MET A 16 -6.77 -3.80 -1.21
N VAL A 17 -5.89 -3.10 -0.49
CA VAL A 17 -6.05 -1.68 -0.16
C VAL A 17 -4.96 -0.88 -0.85
N LEU A 18 -5.33 0.17 -1.57
CA LEU A 18 -4.43 1.17 -2.13
C LEU A 18 -4.36 2.35 -1.17
N ALA A 19 -3.22 2.53 -0.52
CA ALA A 19 -3.06 3.50 0.56
C ALA A 19 -2.86 4.94 0.07
N ALA A 20 -2.34 5.13 -1.16
CA ALA A 20 -1.93 6.45 -1.65
C ALA A 20 -1.05 7.17 -0.59
N ASP A 21 -1.28 8.46 -0.36
CA ASP A 21 -0.52 9.25 0.64
C ASP A 21 -0.90 8.92 2.10
N ALA A 22 -1.89 8.07 2.34
CA ALA A 22 -2.19 7.61 3.69
C ALA A 22 -1.02 6.79 4.26
N SER A 23 -0.25 6.09 3.41
CA SER A 23 1.02 5.47 3.79
C SER A 23 2.01 5.47 2.62
N HIS A 24 3.20 6.03 2.86
CA HIS A 24 4.20 6.23 1.79
C HIS A 24 5.03 4.97 1.56
N PHE A 25 5.40 4.27 2.63
CA PHE A 25 6.26 3.10 2.62
C PHE A 25 5.62 1.92 3.35
N TYR A 26 6.03 0.70 3.03
CA TYR A 26 5.64 -0.50 3.79
C TYR A 26 6.02 -0.36 5.27
N ALA A 27 7.24 0.12 5.53
CA ALA A 27 7.76 0.36 6.87
C ALA A 27 6.85 1.28 7.72
N ASN A 28 6.13 2.23 7.11
CA ASN A 28 5.26 3.12 7.89
C ASN A 28 4.15 2.35 8.58
N MET A 29 3.55 1.38 7.88
CA MET A 29 2.50 0.56 8.47
C MET A 29 3.06 -0.61 9.25
N GLU A 30 4.03 -1.34 8.69
CA GLU A 30 4.62 -2.55 9.29
C GLU A 30 5.21 -2.26 10.67
N GLU A 31 5.88 -1.11 10.82
CA GLU A 31 6.58 -0.72 12.04
C GLU A 31 5.88 0.40 12.82
N GLY A 32 4.73 0.89 12.33
CA GLY A 32 4.00 2.01 12.95
C GLY A 32 4.74 3.36 12.88
N ARG A 33 5.67 3.51 11.94
CA ARG A 33 6.50 4.71 11.78
C ARG A 33 5.83 5.71 10.83
N ALA A 34 5.00 6.61 11.35
CA ALA A 34 4.35 7.61 10.50
C ALA A 34 5.37 8.45 9.70
N PHE A 35 5.03 8.78 8.46
CA PHE A 35 5.85 9.68 7.64
C PHE A 35 5.91 11.07 8.29
N PRO A 36 7.08 11.76 8.37
CA PRO A 36 7.24 12.95 9.21
C PRO A 36 6.32 14.13 8.84
N ILE A 37 5.91 14.22 7.57
CA ILE A 37 5.02 15.28 7.09
C ILE A 37 3.58 14.80 7.21
N LEU A 38 2.97 15.08 8.37
CA LEU A 38 1.63 14.62 8.72
C LEU A 38 0.82 15.71 9.41
N HIS A 39 -0.51 15.58 9.40
CA HIS A 39 -1.38 16.55 10.07
C HIS A 39 -1.64 16.20 11.55
N ASN A 40 -1.96 14.92 11.81
CA ASN A 40 -2.21 14.38 13.14
C ASN A 40 -1.67 12.95 13.21
N LEU A 41 -0.82 12.66 14.21
CA LEU A 41 -0.17 11.36 14.38
C LEU A 41 -1.17 10.27 14.79
N GLU A 42 -2.04 10.57 15.74
CA GLU A 42 -3.05 9.63 16.25
C GLU A 42 -4.01 9.21 15.12
N GLU A 43 -4.53 10.17 14.36
CA GLU A 43 -5.38 9.89 13.20
C GLU A 43 -4.64 9.09 12.12
N THR A 44 -3.34 9.33 11.94
CA THR A 44 -2.51 8.55 10.98
C THR A 44 -2.40 7.09 11.42
N LEU A 45 -2.14 6.83 12.71
CA LEU A 45 -2.03 5.48 13.25
C LEU A 45 -3.38 4.75 13.22
N GLU A 46 -4.50 5.42 13.50
CA GLU A 46 -5.84 4.84 13.33
C GLU A 46 -6.15 4.56 11.85
N GLY A 47 -5.64 5.39 10.93
CA GLY A 47 -5.66 5.12 9.49
C GLY A 47 -4.96 3.81 9.13
N TYR A 48 -3.79 3.53 9.72
CA TYR A 48 -3.08 2.25 9.54
C TYR A 48 -3.90 1.07 10.07
N ALA A 49 -4.48 1.19 11.26
CA ALA A 49 -5.36 0.17 11.82
C ALA A 49 -6.58 -0.08 10.92
N THR A 50 -7.17 0.98 10.36
CA THR A 50 -8.30 0.89 9.42
C THR A 50 -7.92 0.14 8.16
N MET A 51 -6.78 0.46 7.52
CA MET A 51 -6.32 -0.27 6.34
C MET A 51 -6.08 -1.76 6.62
N ARG A 52 -5.51 -2.10 7.78
CA ARG A 52 -5.33 -3.50 8.23
C ARG A 52 -6.65 -4.25 8.40
N ARG A 53 -7.72 -3.59 8.86
CA ARG A 53 -9.07 -4.19 8.94
C ARG A 53 -9.73 -4.35 7.57
N LEU A 54 -9.42 -3.48 6.61
CA LEU A 54 -10.05 -3.49 5.28
C LEU A 54 -9.40 -4.49 4.31
N ALA A 55 -8.12 -4.79 4.50
CA ALA A 55 -7.36 -5.71 3.67
C ALA A 55 -7.57 -7.17 4.10
N SER A 56 -7.51 -8.10 3.14
CA SER A 56 -7.57 -9.54 3.44
C SER A 56 -6.31 -10.08 4.11
N ALA A 57 -5.17 -9.41 3.93
CA ALA A 57 -3.91 -9.74 4.56
C ALA A 57 -3.02 -8.47 4.69
N PRO A 58 -2.06 -8.41 5.62
CA PRO A 58 -1.16 -7.26 5.77
C PRO A 58 -0.43 -6.87 4.46
N GLU A 59 0.05 -7.87 3.72
CA GLU A 59 0.74 -7.73 2.44
C GLU A 59 -0.17 -7.29 1.28
N ALA A 60 -1.49 -7.28 1.50
CA ALA A 60 -2.47 -6.79 0.52
C ALA A 60 -2.70 -5.28 0.64
N ILE A 61 -1.92 -4.55 1.45
CA ILE A 61 -1.97 -3.10 1.49
C ILE A 61 -0.77 -2.53 0.72
N ILE A 62 -1.06 -1.75 -0.32
CA ILE A 62 -0.06 -1.19 -1.23
C ILE A 62 0.22 0.27 -0.86
N PRO A 63 1.45 0.61 -0.46
CA PRO A 63 1.83 1.99 -0.15
C PRO A 63 1.90 2.85 -1.40
N GLY A 64 1.80 4.18 -1.24
CA GLY A 64 1.74 5.11 -2.37
C GLY A 64 3.07 5.35 -3.08
N HIS A 65 4.21 5.27 -2.38
CA HIS A 65 5.50 5.78 -2.87
C HIS A 65 6.68 4.82 -2.66
N ASP A 66 6.42 3.59 -2.24
CA ASP A 66 7.48 2.64 -1.94
C ASP A 66 8.03 2.00 -3.24
N PRO A 67 9.32 2.18 -3.58
CA PRO A 67 9.90 1.53 -4.76
C PRO A 67 9.86 0.01 -4.68
N LEU A 68 9.73 -0.57 -3.47
CA LEU A 68 9.55 -2.01 -3.30
C LEU A 68 8.26 -2.51 -3.97
N VAL A 69 7.27 -1.66 -4.25
CA VAL A 69 6.09 -2.07 -5.03
C VAL A 69 6.51 -2.58 -6.42
N LEU A 70 7.38 -1.86 -7.12
CA LEU A 70 7.86 -2.25 -8.45
C LEU A 70 8.81 -3.46 -8.40
N ALA A 71 9.50 -3.66 -7.27
CA ALA A 71 10.35 -4.83 -7.05
C ALA A 71 9.54 -6.09 -6.71
N ARG A 72 8.52 -5.95 -5.86
CA ARG A 72 7.69 -7.05 -5.36
C ARG A 72 6.65 -7.52 -6.37
N TYR A 73 6.19 -6.67 -7.28
CA TYR A 73 5.12 -7.03 -8.23
C TYR A 73 5.64 -7.17 -9.66
N PRO A 74 5.08 -8.08 -10.48
CA PRO A 74 5.40 -8.14 -11.90
C PRO A 74 4.99 -6.84 -12.61
N ALA A 75 5.61 -6.56 -13.75
CA ALA A 75 5.19 -5.45 -14.60
C ALA A 75 3.76 -5.66 -15.12
N ALA A 76 3.03 -4.57 -15.39
CA ALA A 76 1.69 -4.62 -15.95
C ALA A 76 1.63 -5.26 -17.36
N GLY A 77 2.75 -5.22 -18.09
CA GLY A 77 2.92 -5.87 -19.38
C GLY A 77 4.33 -5.64 -19.93
N PRO A 78 4.65 -6.21 -21.11
CA PRO A 78 5.94 -6.03 -21.76
C PRO A 78 6.25 -4.55 -22.01
N GLY A 79 7.47 -4.12 -21.67
CA GLY A 79 7.93 -2.75 -21.86
C GLY A 79 7.53 -1.77 -20.75
N LEU A 80 6.92 -2.26 -19.66
CA LEU A 80 6.54 -1.47 -18.48
C LEU A 80 7.35 -1.83 -17.23
N GLU A 81 8.44 -2.59 -17.39
CA GLU A 81 9.31 -3.04 -16.31
C GLU A 81 9.89 -1.84 -15.54
N GLY A 82 9.70 -1.85 -14.22
CA GLY A 82 10.16 -0.76 -13.36
C GLY A 82 9.36 0.55 -13.50
N VAL A 83 8.24 0.56 -14.23
CA VAL A 83 7.38 1.74 -14.41
C VAL A 83 5.96 1.49 -13.91
N VAL A 84 5.34 0.38 -14.31
CA VAL A 84 3.95 0.05 -13.94
C VAL A 84 3.87 -1.37 -13.41
N ALA A 85 3.40 -1.55 -12.17
CA ALA A 85 3.21 -2.85 -11.54
C ALA A 85 1.80 -3.41 -11.75
N ARG A 86 1.71 -4.74 -11.87
CA ARG A 86 0.45 -5.50 -11.82
C ARG A 86 0.17 -5.94 -10.38
N LEU A 87 -0.61 -5.16 -9.65
CA LEU A 87 -0.85 -5.40 -8.22
C LEU A 87 -1.80 -6.58 -7.95
N ASP A 88 -2.73 -6.88 -8.85
CA ASP A 88 -3.64 -8.04 -8.70
C ASP A 88 -2.94 -9.39 -8.91
N ALA A 89 -1.68 -9.36 -9.39
CA ALA A 89 -0.85 -10.54 -9.54
C ALA A 89 -0.25 -11.01 -8.21
N ASP A 90 0.29 -12.23 -8.22
CA ASP A 90 1.05 -12.72 -7.08
C ASP A 90 2.39 -11.97 -7.00
N PRO A 91 2.84 -11.57 -5.80
CA PRO A 91 4.13 -10.93 -5.64
C PRO A 91 5.24 -11.92 -6.04
N ARG A 92 6.35 -11.38 -6.55
CA ARG A 92 7.58 -12.13 -6.78
C ARG A 92 8.09 -12.62 -5.42
N GLU A 93 8.52 -13.87 -5.36
CA GLU A 93 9.28 -14.38 -4.20
C GLU A 93 10.55 -13.52 -4.06
N GLN A 94 10.82 -13.10 -2.82
CA GLN A 94 12.03 -12.33 -2.46
C GLN A 94 13.14 -13.27 -2.05
#